data_AF-A0A9W7AHN7-F1
#
_entry.id   AF-A0A9W7AHN7-F1
#
_cell.length_a   1.000
_cell.length_b   1.000
_cell.length_c   1.000
_cell.angle_alpha   90.00
_cell.angle_beta   90.00
_cell.angle_gamma   90.00
#
_symmetry.space_group_name_H-M   'P 1'
#
loop_
_entity.id
_entity.type
_entity.pdbx_description
1 polymer ?
#
loop_
_entity_poly.entity_id
_entity_poly.type
_entity_poly.pdbx_seq_one_letter_code
_entity_poly.pdbx_strand_id
1 'polypeptide(L)'
;MDFGDASRAVKHMNEDHSNSILAYAHYYAKKPNAKEAKLLSATISGFTLLIDSTDTVLIPYPASCSVSTARDLRKVAVYMHKESYDRMGLCYKFRVGYYGDVAKIFLGVVKKKVGVVGGAVGVVLGMGLAGGLGLMGLRRIKAVK
;
A
#
# COMPACT_ATOMS: atom_id res chain seq x y z
N MET A 1 -23.37 11.81 -22.75
CA MET A 1 -23.89 10.43 -22.67
C MET A 1 -23.41 9.85 -21.36
N ASP A 2 -24.35 9.50 -20.49
CA ASP A 2 -24.08 8.90 -19.19
C ASP A 2 -24.22 7.37 -19.31
N PHE A 3 -23.48 6.59 -18.53
CA PHE A 3 -23.43 5.12 -18.68
C PHE A 3 -24.69 4.39 -18.16
N GLY A 4 -25.83 5.08 -18.05
CA GLY A 4 -27.02 4.60 -17.35
C GLY A 4 -26.91 4.83 -15.85
N ASP A 5 -27.35 3.88 -15.02
CA ASP A 5 -27.35 3.99 -13.56
C ASP A 5 -25.94 3.81 -12.97
N ALA A 6 -25.04 4.77 -13.25
CA ALA A 6 -23.67 4.80 -12.77
C ALA A 6 -23.59 4.97 -11.24
N SER A 7 -24.71 5.34 -10.59
CA SER A 7 -24.81 5.55 -9.14
C SER A 7 -24.36 4.32 -8.34
N ARG A 8 -24.76 3.12 -8.78
CA ARG A 8 -24.37 1.85 -8.14
C ARG A 8 -22.88 1.57 -8.25
N ALA A 9 -22.30 1.86 -9.42
CA ALA A 9 -20.87 1.69 -9.66
C ALA A 9 -20.05 2.71 -8.85
N VAL A 10 -20.51 3.96 -8.77
CA VAL A 10 -19.89 5.01 -7.96
C VAL A 10 -19.92 4.66 -6.48
N LYS A 11 -21.07 4.18 -5.97
CA LYS A 11 -21.19 3.74 -4.58
C LYS A 11 -20.21 2.61 -4.26
N HIS A 12 -20.18 1.56 -5.09
CA HIS A 12 -19.25 0.44 -4.92
C HIS A 12 -17.78 0.86 -4.95
N MET A 13 -17.42 1.77 -5.86
CA MET A 13 -16.06 2.34 -5.91
C MET A 13 -15.70 3.12 -4.65
N ASN A 14 -16.64 3.90 -4.10
CA ASN A 14 -16.42 4.66 -2.87
C ASN A 14 -16.29 3.76 -1.64
N GLU A 15 -17.03 2.64 -1.58
CA GLU A 15 -17.01 1.70 -0.44
C GLU A 15 -15.79 0.77 -0.47
N ASP A 16 -15.52 0.13 -1.60
CA ASP A 16 -14.50 -0.94 -1.70
C ASP A 16 -13.14 -0.43 -2.21
N HIS A 17 -13.11 0.74 -2.84
CA HIS A 17 -11.93 1.25 -3.55
C HIS A 17 -11.59 2.71 -3.23
N SER A 18 -11.98 3.22 -2.06
CA SER A 18 -11.67 4.58 -1.58
C SER A 18 -10.16 4.91 -1.66
N ASN A 19 -9.29 3.97 -1.33
CA ASN A 19 -7.84 4.13 -1.45
C ASN A 19 -7.36 4.36 -2.90
N SER A 20 -8.03 3.74 -3.87
CA SER A 20 -7.74 3.93 -5.31
C SER A 20 -8.18 5.32 -5.76
N ILE A 21 -9.30 5.80 -5.25
CA ILE A 21 -9.83 7.14 -5.55
C ILE A 21 -8.88 8.20 -4.99
N LEU A 22 -8.38 8.01 -3.77
CA LEU A 22 -7.36 8.89 -3.17
C LEU A 22 -6.07 8.89 -4.00
N ALA A 23 -5.64 7.72 -4.48
CA ALA A 23 -4.48 7.61 -5.38
C ALA A 23 -4.68 8.40 -6.69
N TYR A 24 -5.91 8.46 -7.23
CA TYR A 24 -6.22 9.28 -8.40
C TYR A 24 -6.10 10.77 -8.11
N ALA A 25 -6.59 11.23 -6.95
CA ALA A 25 -6.40 12.61 -6.51
C ALA A 25 -4.91 12.93 -6.32
N HIS A 26 -4.16 11.97 -5.78
CA HIS A 26 -2.69 11.87 -5.71
C HIS A 26 -2.02 12.29 -7.02
N TYR A 27 -2.22 11.42 -8.00
CA TYR A 27 -1.42 11.41 -9.21
C TYR A 27 -2.01 12.29 -10.30
N TYR A 28 -3.29 12.11 -10.64
CA TYR A 28 -3.91 12.80 -11.76
C TYR A 28 -4.36 14.22 -11.41
N ALA A 29 -4.89 14.45 -10.20
CA ALA A 29 -5.28 15.79 -9.77
C ALA A 29 -4.13 16.61 -9.19
N LYS A 30 -2.93 16.02 -9.05
CA LYS A 30 -1.72 16.64 -8.48
C LYS A 30 -1.96 17.27 -7.09
N LYS A 31 -2.78 16.61 -6.25
CA LYS A 31 -3.13 17.06 -4.89
C LYS A 31 -2.48 16.15 -3.84
N PRO A 32 -1.15 16.18 -3.64
CA PRO A 32 -0.40 15.25 -2.78
C PRO A 32 -0.69 15.39 -1.27
N ASN A 33 -1.49 16.39 -0.88
CA ASN A 33 -1.90 16.65 0.49
C ASN A 33 -3.37 16.26 0.74
N ALA A 34 -4.07 15.73 -0.25
CA ALA A 34 -5.47 15.33 -0.09
C ALA A 34 -5.59 14.19 0.94
N LYS A 35 -6.56 14.29 1.84
CA LYS A 35 -6.78 13.29 2.90
C LYS A 35 -7.91 12.34 2.52
N GLU A 36 -8.93 12.86 1.84
CA GLU A 36 -10.10 12.10 1.41
C GLU A 36 -10.44 12.45 -0.04
N ALA A 37 -10.91 11.45 -0.79
CA ALA A 37 -11.44 11.66 -2.12
C ALA A 37 -12.66 10.75 -2.34
N LYS A 38 -13.71 11.31 -2.92
CA LYS A 38 -14.95 10.59 -3.29
C LYS A 38 -15.18 10.73 -4.78
N LEU A 39 -15.59 9.63 -5.40
CA LEU A 39 -16.07 9.65 -6.77
C LEU A 39 -17.52 10.17 -6.75
N LEU A 40 -17.79 11.23 -7.52
CA LEU A 40 -19.14 11.79 -7.69
C LEU A 40 -19.85 11.19 -8.90
N SER A 41 -19.16 11.19 -10.05
CA SER A 41 -19.71 10.69 -11.30
C SER A 41 -18.62 10.10 -12.19
N ALA A 42 -19.02 9.18 -13.05
CA ALA A 42 -18.19 8.57 -14.07
C ALA A 42 -18.83 8.83 -15.42
N THR A 43 -18.21 9.67 -16.23
CA THR A 43 -18.70 10.03 -17.57
C THR A 43 -17.75 9.49 -18.63
N ILE A 44 -18.14 9.54 -19.90
CA ILE A 44 -17.26 9.17 -21.03
C ILE A 44 -16.00 10.06 -21.08
N SER A 45 -16.12 11.30 -20.60
CA SER A 45 -15.01 12.25 -20.58
C SER A 45 -13.99 11.96 -19.48
N GLY A 46 -14.41 11.31 -18.39
CA GLY A 46 -13.56 11.09 -17.23
C GLY A 46 -14.31 10.84 -15.93
N PHE A 47 -13.54 10.81 -14.83
CA PHE A 47 -14.04 10.69 -13.47
C PHE A 47 -14.11 12.05 -12.78
N THR A 48 -15.27 12.36 -12.19
CA THR A 48 -15.41 13.55 -11.34
C THR A 48 -15.16 13.17 -9.90
N LEU A 49 -14.09 13.69 -9.32
CA LEU A 49 -13.73 13.50 -7.91
C LEU A 49 -14.10 14.72 -7.09
N LEU A 50 -14.51 14.47 -5.85
CA LEU A 50 -14.60 15.45 -4.78
C LEU A 50 -13.46 15.18 -3.79
N ILE A 51 -12.56 16.13 -3.65
CA ILE A 51 -11.36 16.05 -2.80
C ILE A 51 -11.60 16.90 -1.56
N ASP A 52 -11.38 16.31 -0.38
CA ASP A 52 -11.53 16.96 0.94
C ASP A 52 -12.88 17.70 1.13
N SER A 53 -13.92 17.28 0.40
CA SER A 53 -15.25 17.90 0.35
C SER A 53 -15.29 19.36 -0.12
N THR A 54 -14.19 19.87 -0.70
CA THR A 54 -14.05 21.27 -1.13
C THR A 54 -13.79 21.40 -2.62
N ASP A 55 -12.91 20.56 -3.15
CA ASP A 55 -12.45 20.67 -4.54
C ASP A 55 -13.10 19.59 -5.41
N THR A 56 -13.82 20.01 -6.45
CA THR A 56 -14.31 19.09 -7.48
C THR A 56 -13.38 19.11 -8.68
N VAL A 57 -12.82 17.96 -9.06
CA VAL A 57 -11.85 17.84 -10.16
C VAL A 57 -12.29 16.75 -11.12
N LEU A 58 -12.32 17.09 -12.41
CA LEU A 58 -12.51 16.12 -13.49
C LEU A 58 -11.16 15.54 -13.91
N ILE A 59 -11.01 14.23 -13.78
CA ILE A 59 -9.85 13.48 -14.26
C ILE A 59 -10.17 12.88 -15.62
N PRO A 60 -9.55 13.35 -16.71
CA PRO A 60 -9.74 12.77 -18.02
C PRO A 60 -9.12 11.37 -18.09
N TYR A 61 -9.74 10.48 -18.87
CA TYR A 61 -9.14 9.17 -19.15
C TYR A 61 -7.86 9.32 -19.99
N PRO A 62 -6.87 8.44 -19.77
CA PRO A 62 -5.68 8.42 -20.61
C PRO A 62 -6.05 8.13 -22.08
N ALA A 63 -5.36 8.78 -23.02
CA ALA A 63 -5.65 8.65 -24.45
C ALA A 63 -5.52 7.22 -25.00
N SER A 64 -4.82 6.34 -24.27
CA SER A 64 -4.70 4.91 -24.56
C SER A 64 -5.98 4.11 -24.32
N CYS A 65 -6.98 4.70 -23.66
CA CYS A 65 -8.21 4.01 -23.26
C CYS A 65 -9.44 4.74 -23.77
N SER A 66 -10.20 4.09 -24.66
CA SER A 66 -11.54 4.54 -25.04
C SER A 66 -12.59 3.92 -24.11
N VAL A 67 -13.54 4.73 -23.64
CA VAL A 67 -14.64 4.26 -22.78
C VAL A 67 -15.95 4.44 -23.50
N SER A 68 -16.46 3.36 -24.09
CA SER A 68 -17.78 3.31 -24.71
C SER A 68 -18.81 2.59 -23.85
N THR A 69 -18.39 1.62 -23.03
CA THR A 69 -19.28 0.79 -22.22
C THR A 69 -18.89 0.77 -20.75
N ALA A 70 -19.82 0.42 -19.86
CA ALA A 70 -19.55 0.25 -18.43
C ALA A 70 -18.50 -0.84 -18.15
N ARG A 71 -18.38 -1.85 -19.03
CA ARG A 71 -17.34 -2.89 -18.90
C ARG A 71 -15.94 -2.30 -19.15
N ASP A 72 -15.83 -1.36 -20.08
CA ASP A 72 -14.57 -0.68 -20.38
C ASP A 72 -14.19 0.27 -19.25
N LEU A 73 -15.17 0.98 -18.67
CA LEU A 73 -14.96 1.83 -17.50
C LEU A 73 -14.23 1.10 -16.37
N ARG A 74 -14.65 -0.14 -16.08
CA ARG A 74 -13.99 -0.98 -15.06
C ARG A 74 -12.54 -1.28 -15.43
N LYS A 75 -12.24 -1.59 -16.69
CA LYS A 75 -10.87 -1.86 -17.15
C LYS A 75 -10.00 -0.62 -17.04
N VAL A 76 -10.54 0.54 -17.41
CA VAL A 76 -9.84 1.83 -17.31
C VAL A 76 -9.57 2.19 -15.85
N ALA A 77 -10.53 1.99 -14.96
CA ALA A 77 -10.30 2.18 -13.52
C ALA A 77 -9.16 1.28 -13.01
N VAL A 78 -9.14 -0.01 -13.37
CA VAL A 78 -8.05 -0.91 -12.98
C VAL A 78 -6.71 -0.46 -13.56
N TYR A 79 -6.70 0.00 -14.82
CA TYR A 79 -5.49 0.52 -15.46
C TYR A 79 -4.97 1.77 -14.74
N MET A 80 -5.83 2.76 -14.48
CA MET A 80 -5.48 3.99 -13.76
C MET A 80 -5.01 3.69 -12.33
N HIS A 81 -5.60 2.71 -11.66
CA HIS A 81 -5.12 2.25 -10.35
C HIS A 81 -3.69 1.75 -10.46
N LYS A 82 -3.41 0.83 -11.39
CA LYS A 82 -2.07 0.30 -11.56
C LYS A 82 -1.07 1.41 -11.92
N GLU A 83 -1.42 2.26 -12.88
CA GLU A 83 -0.56 3.37 -13.32
C GLU A 83 -0.25 4.35 -12.19
N SER A 84 -1.26 4.76 -11.43
CA SER A 84 -1.08 5.69 -10.30
C SER A 84 -0.20 5.08 -9.20
N TYR A 85 -0.38 3.81 -8.85
CA TYR A 85 0.44 3.12 -7.85
C TYR A 85 1.88 2.89 -8.31
N ASP A 86 2.08 2.50 -9.57
CA ASP A 86 3.42 2.29 -10.14
C ASP A 86 4.21 3.60 -10.19
N ARG A 87 3.54 4.72 -10.48
CA ARG A 87 4.16 6.05 -10.59
C ARG A 87 4.39 6.75 -9.25
N MET A 88 3.58 6.47 -8.22
CA MET A 88 3.73 7.12 -6.91
C MET A 88 4.90 6.59 -6.07
N GLY A 89 5.47 5.42 -6.40
CA GLY A 89 6.72 4.94 -5.82
C GLY A 89 6.68 4.69 -4.29
N LEU A 90 7.76 4.11 -3.76
CA LEU A 90 7.88 3.72 -2.34
C LEU A 90 7.65 4.89 -1.35
N CYS A 91 8.04 6.12 -1.70
CA CYS A 91 7.92 7.29 -0.82
C CYS A 91 6.46 7.65 -0.49
N TYR A 92 5.52 7.43 -1.41
CA TYR A 92 4.11 7.67 -1.15
C TYR A 92 3.53 6.63 -0.17
N LYS A 93 3.99 5.38 -0.26
CA LYS A 93 3.64 4.32 0.70
C LYS A 93 4.12 4.63 2.12
N PHE A 94 5.25 5.32 2.26
CA PHE A 94 5.74 5.81 3.55
C PHE A 94 4.95 7.01 4.09
N ARG A 95 4.51 7.94 3.23
CA ARG A 95 3.84 9.18 3.64
C ARG A 95 2.34 9.01 3.94
N VAL A 96 1.64 8.11 3.25
CA VAL A 96 0.18 7.87 3.43
C VAL A 96 -0.11 6.92 4.61
N GLY A 97 0.91 6.42 5.31
CA GLY A 97 0.70 5.65 6.53
C GLY A 97 0.19 4.21 6.30
N TYR A 98 0.25 3.70 5.07
CA TYR A 98 -0.14 2.32 4.74
C TYR A 98 0.66 1.29 5.57
N TYR A 99 1.91 1.60 5.91
CA TYR A 99 2.72 0.78 6.83
C TYR A 99 2.33 0.93 8.31
N GLY A 100 1.63 1.99 8.71
CA GLY A 100 1.20 2.18 10.10
C GLY A 100 0.14 1.16 10.52
N ASP A 101 -0.82 0.85 9.65
CA ASP A 101 -1.85 -0.15 9.95
C ASP A 101 -1.35 -1.59 9.76
N VAL A 102 -0.46 -1.84 8.78
CA VAL A 102 0.23 -3.14 8.67
C VAL A 102 1.14 -3.39 9.88
N ALA A 103 1.85 -2.36 10.38
CA ALA A 103 2.66 -2.47 11.58
C ALA A 103 1.82 -2.75 12.83
N LYS A 104 0.63 -2.15 12.98
CA LYS A 104 -0.29 -2.47 14.09
C LYS A 104 -0.79 -3.91 14.05
N ILE A 105 -1.13 -4.43 12.86
CA ILE A 105 -1.51 -5.84 12.69
C ILE A 105 -0.33 -6.75 13.05
N PHE A 106 0.88 -6.43 12.59
CA PHE A 106 2.07 -7.21 12.88
C PHE A 106 2.45 -7.17 14.38
N LEU A 107 2.39 -6.00 15.02
CA LEU A 107 2.58 -5.83 16.47
C LEU A 107 1.50 -6.56 17.29
N GLY A 108 0.26 -6.60 16.82
CA GLY A 108 -0.83 -7.36 17.44
C GLY A 108 -0.58 -8.87 17.43
N VAL A 109 -0.07 -9.40 16.32
CA VAL A 109 0.30 -10.84 16.20
C VAL A 109 1.51 -11.18 17.09
N VAL A 110 2.50 -10.30 17.18
CA VAL A 110 3.65 -10.49 18.08
C VAL A 110 3.22 -10.42 19.56
N LYS A 111 2.36 -9.47 19.95
CA LYS A 111 1.79 -9.43 21.32
C LYS A 111 1.01 -10.68 21.68
N LYS A 112 0.26 -11.27 20.72
CA LYS A 112 -0.49 -12.51 20.95
C LYS A 112 0.40 -13.74 21.14
N LYS A 113 1.58 -13.77 20.52
CA LYS A 113 2.58 -14.84 20.73
C LYS A 113 3.33 -14.71 22.06
N VAL A 114 3.59 -13.49 22.53
CA VAL A 114 4.29 -13.29 23.83
C VAL A 114 3.36 -13.56 25.03
N GLY A 115 2.05 -13.38 24.89
CA GLY A 115 1.07 -13.71 25.95
C GLY A 115 0.78 -15.20 26.17
N VAL A 116 1.16 -16.08 25.23
CA VAL A 116 0.97 -17.55 25.35
C VAL A 116 2.24 -18.25 25.87
N VAL A 117 3.41 -17.61 25.80
CA VAL A 117 4.66 -18.12 26.39
C VAL A 117 4.88 -17.51 27.78
N GLY A 118 3.80 -17.40 28.57
CA GLY A 118 3.82 -17.03 29.99
C GLY A 118 3.91 -18.25 30.92
N GLY A 119 4.14 -19.45 30.38
CA GLY A 119 4.13 -20.69 31.14
C GLY A 119 5.38 -21.52 30.92
N ALA A 120 6.27 -21.47 31.91
CA ALA A 120 7.28 -22.47 32.24
C ALA A 120 8.69 -22.37 31.59
N VAL A 121 9.66 -22.38 32.52
CA VAL A 121 11.06 -22.83 32.41
C VAL A 121 12.13 -21.77 32.05
N GLY A 122 12.68 -21.17 33.11
CA GLY A 122 14.04 -21.50 33.55
C GLY A 122 15.24 -21.00 32.75
N VAL A 123 15.87 -19.92 33.26
CA VAL A 123 17.31 -19.59 33.27
C VAL A 123 18.26 -20.52 32.51
N VAL A 124 18.93 -20.02 31.44
CA VAL A 124 20.37 -20.20 31.11
C VAL A 124 20.75 -19.05 30.13
N LEU A 125 21.39 -17.96 30.57
CA LEU A 125 22.84 -17.70 30.48
C LEU A 125 23.46 -17.76 29.06
N GLY A 126 24.12 -16.66 28.67
CA GLY A 126 25.37 -16.75 27.90
C GLY A 126 25.36 -16.14 26.50
N MET A 127 25.94 -14.93 26.39
CA MET A 127 26.88 -14.48 25.35
C MET A 127 26.85 -15.18 23.98
N GLY A 128 26.45 -14.42 22.96
CA GLY A 128 26.65 -14.76 21.54
C GLY A 128 27.06 -13.54 20.70
N LEU A 129 27.81 -12.60 21.28
CA LEU A 129 28.57 -11.57 20.55
C LEU A 129 30.02 -12.08 20.39
N ALA A 130 30.26 -12.92 19.39
CA ALA A 130 31.59 -13.19 18.80
C ALA A 130 31.47 -14.38 17.82
N GLY A 131 31.24 -14.06 16.55
CA GLY A 131 31.12 -15.06 15.50
C GLY A 131 31.67 -14.54 14.18
N GLY A 132 32.95 -14.20 14.15
CA GLY A 132 33.69 -13.98 12.90
C GLY A 132 34.68 -12.84 12.97
N LEU A 133 35.88 -13.09 13.51
CA LEU A 133 37.14 -12.65 12.91
C LEU A 133 38.32 -13.21 13.75
N GLY A 134 39.17 -14.02 13.10
CA GLY A 134 40.59 -14.22 13.38
C GLY A 134 41.03 -14.67 14.78
N LEU A 135 41.58 -15.88 14.90
CA LEU A 135 43.01 -16.12 15.23
C LEU A 135 43.30 -17.61 15.50
N MET A 136 44.50 -18.01 15.10
CA MET A 136 45.35 -19.05 15.73
C MET A 136 44.97 -20.53 15.58
N GLY A 137 45.29 -21.07 14.40
CA GLY A 137 45.80 -22.43 14.28
C GLY A 137 47.31 -22.46 14.60
N LEU A 138 47.67 -22.60 15.87
CA LEU A 138 49.05 -22.88 16.31
C LEU A 138 49.01 -23.82 17.53
N ARG A 139 49.14 -25.13 17.26
CA ARG A 139 49.44 -26.13 18.29
C ARG A 139 50.64 -26.98 17.87
N ARG A 140 51.76 -26.60 18.50
CA ARG A 140 52.96 -27.34 18.93
C ARG A 140 53.13 -28.82 18.57
N ILE A 141 54.21 -29.09 17.84
CA ILE A 141 55.41 -29.90 18.19
C ILE A 141 55.25 -30.98 19.29
N LYS A 142 55.52 -32.25 18.92
CA LYS A 142 56.34 -33.29 19.61
C LYS A 142 56.76 -34.29 18.49
N ALA A 143 58.03 -34.42 18.08
CA ALA A 143 59.18 -35.10 18.71
C ALA A 143 59.09 -36.64 18.72
N VAL A 144 60.26 -37.28 18.47
CA VAL A 144 60.67 -38.70 18.68
C VAL A 144 60.51 -39.60 17.44
N LYS A 145 61.50 -40.36 16.93
CA LYS A 145 62.87 -40.74 17.35
C LYS A 145 63.74 -40.97 16.11
#